data_AF-A0A538TZT6-F1
#
_entry.id   AF-A0A538TZT6-F1
#
_cell.length_a   1.000
_cell.length_b   1.000
_cell.length_c   1.000
_cell.angle_alpha   90.00
_cell.angle_beta   90.00
_cell.angle_gamma   90.00
#
_symmetry.space_group_name_H-M   'P 1'
#
loop_
_entity.id
_entity.type
_entity.pdbx_description
1 polymer ?
#
loop_
_entity_poly.entity_id
_entity_poly.type
_entity_poly.pdbx_seq_one_letter_code
_entity_poly.pdbx_strand_id
1 'polypeptide(L)'
;MPLAVPALNRSAPRPWALVALATLLAASPAGATEVFFAGDCLEASDALRVGTDTVSYPGGIGIRALVFSNLAPCSALPAVVGSDADEYYGGQVDFELSTDGGVTWGPAHAPITFHVGYHFTGPTGPDTRRFETEMLQLDLSGGTLPYTLAFRESPSHASSGVTTIRAVPGGFMIDSFFDVFTEMSPDGSIWYPAGQTEHLALSSEHATPARALSWGKIKTLYR
;
A
#
# COMPACT_ATOMS: atom_id res chain seq x y z
N MET A 1 65.39 -27.54 -53.07
CA MET A 1 64.92 -26.63 -54.14
C MET A 1 64.32 -27.47 -55.25
N PRO A 2 63.28 -27.03 -55.99
CA PRO A 2 62.24 -26.01 -55.74
C PRO A 2 60.90 -26.70 -55.30
N LEU A 3 59.81 -26.09 -54.80
CA LEU A 3 59.06 -24.84 -55.08
C LEU A 3 58.17 -24.83 -56.35
N ALA A 4 56.85 -25.05 -56.20
CA ALA A 4 55.77 -24.48 -57.04
C ALA A 4 54.35 -24.70 -56.43
N VAL A 5 53.49 -23.66 -56.48
CA VAL A 5 52.10 -23.56 -55.97
C VAL A 5 51.41 -22.45 -56.81
N PRO A 6 50.18 -22.58 -57.39
CA PRO A 6 48.86 -22.72 -56.71
C PRO A 6 47.89 -23.69 -57.50
N ALA A 7 46.54 -23.69 -57.48
CA ALA A 7 45.51 -22.76 -56.96
C ALA A 7 44.10 -23.37 -56.68
N LEU A 8 43.34 -22.62 -55.88
CA LEU A 8 41.87 -22.45 -55.71
C LEU A 8 40.84 -23.32 -56.46
N ASN A 9 39.79 -23.75 -55.72
CA ASN A 9 38.43 -23.18 -55.89
C ASN A 9 37.43 -23.44 -54.72
N ARG A 10 36.73 -22.37 -54.27
CA ARG A 10 35.29 -22.29 -53.82
C ARG A 10 34.77 -23.25 -52.72
N SER A 11 34.53 -22.79 -51.47
CA SER A 11 33.27 -22.17 -50.93
C SER A 11 32.05 -23.14 -50.80
N ALA A 12 31.25 -23.22 -49.72
CA ALA A 12 31.20 -22.55 -48.40
C ALA A 12 30.53 -23.48 -47.33
N PRO A 13 29.66 -23.04 -46.38
CA PRO A 13 30.00 -23.02 -44.95
C PRO A 13 29.32 -24.10 -44.06
N ARG A 14 29.82 -24.20 -42.81
CA ARG A 14 29.24 -24.97 -41.69
C ARG A 14 28.03 -24.26 -41.07
N PRO A 15 26.97 -24.96 -40.63
CA PRO A 15 26.07 -24.46 -39.59
C PRO A 15 26.63 -24.78 -38.19
N TRP A 16 26.52 -23.84 -37.27
CA TRP A 16 26.90 -24.00 -35.86
C TRP A 16 25.73 -24.51 -35.02
N ALA A 17 26.03 -25.14 -33.88
CA ALA A 17 25.01 -25.59 -32.94
C ALA A 17 24.26 -24.39 -32.33
N LEU A 18 22.92 -24.43 -32.38
CA LEU A 18 22.06 -23.46 -31.73
C LEU A 18 22.04 -23.73 -30.22
N VAL A 19 22.64 -22.82 -29.43
CA VAL A 19 22.38 -22.75 -27.98
C VAL A 19 21.08 -21.98 -27.78
N ALA A 20 20.02 -22.68 -27.40
CA ALA A 20 18.76 -22.04 -27.02
C ALA A 20 18.91 -21.37 -25.65
N LEU A 21 19.14 -20.05 -25.65
CA LEU A 21 19.14 -19.26 -24.43
C LEU A 21 17.69 -19.08 -23.96
N ALA A 22 17.25 -19.94 -23.04
CA ALA A 22 15.94 -19.83 -22.42
C ALA A 22 15.92 -18.64 -21.45
N THR A 23 15.48 -17.48 -21.93
CA THR A 23 15.12 -16.36 -21.05
C THR A 23 13.91 -16.75 -20.22
N LEU A 24 14.12 -17.07 -18.94
CA LEU A 24 13.02 -17.04 -17.98
C LEU A 24 12.49 -15.60 -17.94
N LEU A 25 11.28 -15.39 -18.45
CA LEU A 25 10.46 -14.32 -17.90
C LEU A 25 10.17 -14.72 -16.45
N ALA A 26 10.82 -14.04 -15.51
CA ALA A 26 10.28 -13.97 -14.16
C ALA A 26 8.90 -13.32 -14.29
N ALA A 27 7.85 -14.10 -14.09
CA ALA A 27 6.52 -13.53 -13.92
C ALA A 27 6.57 -12.71 -12.63
N SER A 28 6.53 -11.38 -12.75
CA SER A 28 6.29 -10.52 -11.58
C SER A 28 5.02 -11.01 -10.89
N PRO A 29 5.02 -11.20 -9.56
CA PRO A 29 3.80 -11.52 -8.84
C PRO A 29 2.81 -10.38 -9.05
N ALA A 30 1.71 -10.65 -9.74
CA ALA A 30 0.60 -9.71 -9.84
C ALA A 30 -0.02 -9.55 -8.44
N GLY A 31 0.13 -8.37 -7.83
CA GLY A 31 -0.40 -8.09 -6.49
C GLY A 31 0.17 -6.84 -5.82
N ALA A 32 1.45 -6.50 -6.05
CA ALA A 32 2.08 -5.30 -5.50
C ALA A 32 1.88 -4.09 -6.44
N THR A 33 1.19 -3.05 -5.99
CA THR A 33 1.05 -1.79 -6.73
C THR A 33 2.07 -0.79 -6.21
N GLU A 34 3.31 -0.89 -6.69
CA GLU A 34 4.35 0.08 -6.32
C GLU A 34 3.91 1.52 -6.71
N VAL A 35 4.00 2.45 -5.77
CA VAL A 35 3.73 3.88 -5.94
C VAL A 35 5.05 4.64 -6.08
N PHE A 36 5.10 5.63 -6.98
CA PHE A 36 6.30 6.44 -7.20
C PHE A 36 6.36 7.64 -6.24
N PHE A 37 7.50 7.81 -5.57
CA PHE A 37 7.82 9.00 -4.78
C PHE A 37 9.17 9.59 -5.20
N ALA A 38 9.29 10.92 -5.15
CA ALA A 38 10.56 11.61 -5.46
C ALA A 38 11.61 11.49 -4.33
N GLY A 39 11.17 11.23 -3.09
CA GLY A 39 12.01 11.09 -1.89
C GLY A 39 12.07 9.65 -1.39
N ASP A 40 13.13 9.32 -0.64
CA ASP A 40 13.29 8.04 0.03
C ASP A 40 12.59 8.04 1.40
N CYS A 41 11.26 8.12 1.37
CA CYS A 41 10.43 8.17 2.56
C CYS A 41 9.04 7.58 2.31
N LEU A 42 8.42 7.12 3.39
CA LEU A 42 6.99 6.81 3.43
C LEU A 42 6.18 8.04 3.83
N GLU A 43 4.88 7.99 3.58
CA GLU A 43 3.90 9.01 4.01
C GLU A 43 4.28 10.44 3.61
N ALA A 44 4.69 10.61 2.35
CA ALA A 44 4.72 11.92 1.72
C ALA A 44 3.30 12.53 1.66
N SER A 45 3.22 13.87 1.52
CA SER A 45 1.93 14.58 1.58
C SER A 45 0.91 14.18 0.50
N ASP A 46 1.38 13.56 -0.58
CA ASP A 46 0.61 13.01 -1.69
C ASP A 46 0.41 11.48 -1.60
N ALA A 47 0.96 10.82 -0.57
CA ALA A 47 0.71 9.41 -0.29
C ALA A 47 -0.73 9.19 0.17
N LEU A 48 -1.29 8.06 -0.24
CA LEU A 48 -2.58 7.56 0.20
C LEU A 48 -2.42 6.15 0.74
N ARG A 49 -3.08 5.84 1.85
CA ARG A 49 -3.31 4.45 2.24
C ARG A 49 -4.80 4.13 2.14
N VAL A 50 -5.11 2.99 1.54
CA VAL A 50 -6.46 2.58 1.17
C VAL A 50 -6.78 1.25 1.84
N GLY A 51 -7.92 1.21 2.53
CA GLY A 51 -8.54 0.00 3.06
C GLY A 51 -9.89 -0.24 2.40
N THR A 52 -10.08 -1.41 1.79
CA THR A 52 -11.32 -1.75 1.08
C THR A 52 -12.19 -2.76 1.81
N ASP A 53 -11.76 -3.26 2.97
CA ASP A 53 -12.53 -4.24 3.71
C ASP A 53 -13.77 -3.60 4.35
N THR A 54 -14.65 -4.44 4.89
CA THR A 54 -15.81 -3.98 5.66
C THR A 54 -15.68 -4.51 7.08
N VAL A 55 -15.17 -3.65 7.95
CA VAL A 55 -14.80 -3.99 9.32
C VAL A 55 -15.98 -3.74 10.24
N SER A 56 -16.52 -4.82 10.81
CA SER A 56 -17.64 -4.79 11.74
C SER A 56 -17.18 -4.88 13.20
N TYR A 57 -17.88 -4.17 14.08
CA TYR A 57 -17.69 -4.13 15.54
C TYR A 57 -19.02 -4.42 16.27
N PRO A 58 -19.00 -4.69 17.58
CA PRO A 58 -20.22 -4.81 18.38
C PRO A 58 -21.12 -3.56 18.32
N GLY A 59 -22.42 -3.76 18.55
CA GLY A 59 -23.41 -2.68 18.55
C GLY A 59 -23.91 -2.26 17.15
N GLY A 60 -23.51 -2.96 16.08
CA GLY A 60 -23.91 -2.63 14.71
C GLY A 60 -23.09 -1.51 14.06
N ILE A 61 -21.99 -1.12 14.70
CA ILE A 61 -21.00 -0.20 14.15
C ILE A 61 -20.16 -0.93 13.11
N GLY A 62 -19.88 -0.28 11.97
CA GLY A 62 -18.94 -0.79 10.99
C GLY A 62 -18.30 0.33 10.18
N ILE A 63 -17.09 0.12 9.70
CA ILE A 63 -16.37 1.02 8.79
C ILE A 63 -15.96 0.30 7.51
N ARG A 64 -15.81 1.03 6.41
CA ARG A 64 -15.29 0.50 5.14
C ARG A 64 -14.78 1.62 4.23
N ALA A 65 -14.07 1.25 3.17
CA ALA A 65 -13.58 2.16 2.13
C ALA A 65 -12.75 3.33 2.72
N LEU A 66 -11.80 2.98 3.59
CA LEU A 66 -10.92 3.93 4.26
C LEU A 66 -9.92 4.52 3.25
N VAL A 67 -9.73 5.83 3.28
CA VAL A 67 -8.74 6.56 2.49
C VAL A 67 -8.01 7.54 3.40
N PHE A 68 -6.79 7.18 3.78
CA PHE A 68 -5.88 8.00 4.57
C PHE A 68 -5.19 8.97 3.61
N SER A 69 -5.15 10.26 3.94
CA SER A 69 -4.63 11.31 3.08
C SER A 69 -4.04 12.49 3.87
N ASN A 70 -3.30 13.37 3.17
CA ASN A 70 -2.54 14.47 3.78
C ASN A 70 -1.58 13.96 4.87
N LEU A 71 -0.95 12.81 4.61
CA LEU A 71 -0.11 12.11 5.56
C LEU A 71 1.25 12.82 5.68
N ALA A 72 1.74 12.95 6.91
CA ALA A 72 2.99 13.64 7.21
C ALA A 72 3.54 13.22 8.57
N PRO A 73 4.87 13.34 8.81
CA PRO A 73 5.89 13.81 7.87
C PRO A 73 6.42 12.68 6.97
N CYS A 74 6.97 13.06 5.81
CA CYS A 74 7.85 12.17 5.05
C CYS A 74 9.15 11.95 5.85
N SER A 75 9.39 10.71 6.31
CA SER A 75 10.55 10.35 7.14
C SER A 75 11.46 9.31 6.50
N ALA A 76 12.76 9.43 6.78
CA ALA A 76 13.81 8.66 6.13
C ALA A 76 14.04 7.31 6.83
N LEU A 77 13.86 6.21 6.10
CA LEU A 77 13.93 4.87 6.65
C LEU A 77 15.35 4.37 6.90
N PRO A 78 15.55 3.41 7.83
CA PRO A 78 16.85 2.88 8.18
C PRO A 78 17.61 2.29 6.98
N ALA A 79 18.91 2.59 6.91
CA ALA A 79 19.80 2.16 5.82
C ALA A 79 20.80 1.06 6.23
N VAL A 80 20.81 0.62 7.49
CA VAL A 80 21.72 -0.42 8.00
C VAL A 80 20.94 -1.72 8.20
N VAL A 81 21.38 -2.80 7.57
CA VAL A 81 20.68 -4.10 7.69
C VAL A 81 20.63 -4.54 9.14
N GLY A 82 19.44 -4.91 9.61
CA GLY A 82 19.17 -5.30 10.99
C GLY A 82 18.99 -4.14 11.98
N SER A 83 18.92 -2.87 11.54
CA SER A 83 18.51 -1.77 12.40
C SER A 83 17.02 -1.51 12.36
N ASP A 84 16.47 -1.16 13.52
CA ASP A 84 15.07 -0.74 13.71
C ASP A 84 14.90 0.78 13.63
N ALA A 85 13.68 1.24 13.34
CA ALA A 85 13.26 2.63 13.45
C ALA A 85 11.78 2.75 13.82
N ASP A 86 11.42 3.85 14.46
CA ASP A 86 10.06 4.21 14.88
C ASP A 86 9.66 5.54 14.22
N GLU A 87 8.53 5.58 13.52
CA GLU A 87 8.04 6.78 12.84
C GLU A 87 6.59 7.10 13.21
N TYR A 88 6.32 8.39 13.39
CA TYR A 88 5.03 8.91 13.84
C TYR A 88 4.43 9.78 12.75
N TYR A 89 3.22 9.43 12.33
CA TYR A 89 2.50 10.09 11.25
C TYR A 89 1.16 10.62 11.73
N GLY A 90 0.67 11.65 11.05
CA GLY A 90 -0.70 12.13 11.16
C GLY A 90 -1.26 12.57 9.82
N GLY A 91 -2.58 12.69 9.74
CA GLY A 91 -3.27 13.13 8.53
C GLY A 91 -4.77 13.20 8.73
N GLN A 92 -5.53 12.89 7.68
CA GLN A 92 -6.98 12.68 7.73
C GLN A 92 -7.33 11.30 7.16
N VAL A 93 -8.47 10.76 7.56
CA VAL A 93 -9.08 9.58 6.93
C VAL A 93 -10.53 9.88 6.56
N ASP A 94 -10.87 9.64 5.29
CA ASP A 94 -12.24 9.58 4.77
C ASP A 94 -12.68 8.11 4.71
N PHE A 95 -13.92 7.79 5.07
CA PHE A 95 -14.46 6.43 5.09
C PHE A 95 -15.99 6.43 5.05
N GLU A 96 -16.61 5.25 4.96
CA GLU A 96 -18.05 5.09 5.22
C GLU A 96 -18.29 4.44 6.59
N LEU A 97 -19.19 5.03 7.38
CA LEU A 97 -19.62 4.57 8.69
C LEU A 97 -21.06 4.00 8.62
N SER A 98 -21.25 2.82 9.21
CA SER A 98 -22.55 2.23 9.55
C SER A 98 -22.78 2.32 11.06
N THR A 99 -24.03 2.53 11.47
CA THR A 99 -24.46 2.43 12.89
C THR A 99 -25.70 1.56 13.09
N ASP A 100 -26.17 0.86 12.04
CA ASP A 100 -27.41 0.08 12.02
C ASP A 100 -27.20 -1.40 11.63
N GLY A 101 -25.97 -1.91 11.79
CA GLY A 101 -25.61 -3.28 11.44
C GLY A 101 -25.26 -3.49 9.96
N GLY A 102 -24.83 -2.43 9.28
CA GLY A 102 -24.41 -2.45 7.88
C GLY A 102 -25.55 -2.27 6.87
N VAL A 103 -26.73 -1.83 7.32
CA VAL A 103 -27.91 -1.61 6.48
C VAL A 103 -27.80 -0.28 5.74
N THR A 104 -27.29 0.76 6.39
CA THR A 104 -26.95 2.05 5.78
C THR A 104 -25.52 2.45 6.06
N TRP A 105 -24.92 3.13 5.08
CA TRP A 105 -23.52 3.57 5.10
C TRP A 105 -23.50 5.05 4.73
N GLY A 106 -23.00 5.88 5.65
CA GLY A 106 -22.87 7.32 5.47
C GLY A 106 -21.40 7.74 5.41
N PRO A 107 -21.03 8.77 4.64
CA PRO A 107 -19.66 9.26 4.62
C PRO A 107 -19.28 9.85 5.99
N ALA A 108 -18.07 9.54 6.44
CA ALA A 108 -17.46 10.07 7.64
C ALA A 108 -15.99 10.45 7.35
N HIS A 109 -15.48 11.44 8.09
CA HIS A 109 -14.06 11.75 8.13
C HIS A 109 -13.60 12.04 9.55
N ALA A 110 -12.32 11.80 9.81
CA ALA A 110 -11.69 12.14 11.08
C ALA A 110 -10.19 12.44 10.90
N PRO A 111 -9.58 13.21 11.82
CA PRO A 111 -8.15 13.16 12.05
C PRO A 111 -7.67 11.74 12.38
N ILE A 112 -6.47 11.42 11.91
CA ILE A 112 -5.79 10.15 12.18
C ILE A 112 -4.36 10.44 12.65
N THR A 113 -3.89 9.68 13.65
CA THR A 113 -2.46 9.58 14.01
C THR A 113 -2.08 8.11 14.09
N PHE A 114 -0.87 7.75 13.66
CA PHE A 114 -0.38 6.37 13.72
C PHE A 114 1.14 6.32 13.91
N HIS A 115 1.61 5.27 14.58
CA HIS A 115 3.02 4.98 14.85
C HIS A 115 3.37 3.66 14.18
N VAL A 116 4.45 3.63 13.42
CA VAL A 116 4.94 2.45 12.70
C VAL A 116 6.36 2.13 13.14
N GLY A 117 6.58 0.87 13.53
CA GLY A 117 7.91 0.28 13.66
C GLY A 117 8.39 -0.33 12.35
N TYR A 118 9.68 -0.19 12.05
CA TYR A 118 10.33 -0.73 10.85
C TYR A 118 11.57 -1.54 11.23
N HIS A 119 11.70 -2.76 10.71
CA HIS A 119 12.91 -3.56 10.80
C HIS A 119 13.53 -3.77 9.41
N PHE A 120 14.74 -3.25 9.17
CA PHE A 120 15.38 -3.38 7.85
C PHE A 120 16.01 -4.76 7.62
N THR A 121 15.22 -5.68 7.06
CA THR A 121 15.64 -7.08 6.76
C THR A 121 16.78 -7.19 5.74
N GLY A 122 17.02 -6.16 4.93
CA GLY A 122 18.11 -6.08 3.96
C GLY A 122 17.67 -5.95 2.50
N PRO A 123 18.63 -6.01 1.56
CA PRO A 123 18.33 -5.92 0.14
C PRO A 123 17.75 -7.23 -0.42
N THR A 124 16.69 -7.13 -1.21
CA THR A 124 16.08 -8.25 -1.96
C THR A 124 16.42 -8.22 -3.46
N GLY A 125 17.09 -7.17 -3.92
CA GLY A 125 17.58 -6.97 -5.28
C GLY A 125 18.72 -5.95 -5.31
N PRO A 126 19.28 -5.62 -6.49
CA PRO A 126 20.39 -4.67 -6.59
C PRO A 126 20.02 -3.28 -6.06
N ASP A 127 18.79 -2.85 -6.30
CA ASP A 127 18.26 -1.51 -5.96
C ASP A 127 17.06 -1.57 -5.02
N THR A 128 16.76 -2.75 -4.41
CA THR A 128 15.53 -2.99 -3.64
C THR A 128 15.81 -3.35 -2.20
N ARG A 129 15.26 -2.58 -1.26
CA ARG A 129 15.24 -2.85 0.19
C ARG A 129 13.90 -3.46 0.60
N ARG A 130 13.92 -4.31 1.64
CA ARG A 130 12.72 -4.83 2.31
C ARG A 130 12.76 -4.52 3.80
N PHE A 131 11.64 -4.04 4.31
CA PHE A 131 11.37 -3.83 5.72
C PHE A 131 10.21 -4.73 6.14
N GLU A 132 10.37 -5.39 7.28
CA GLU A 132 9.22 -5.86 8.05
C GLU A 132 8.69 -4.66 8.84
N THR A 133 7.37 -4.49 8.89
CA THR A 133 6.76 -3.31 9.48
C THR A 133 5.61 -3.69 10.41
N GLU A 134 5.34 -2.88 11.42
CA GLU A 134 4.24 -3.09 12.35
C GLU A 134 3.61 -1.75 12.69
N MET A 135 2.29 -1.64 12.59
CA MET A 135 1.56 -0.50 13.10
C MET A 135 1.39 -0.70 14.61
N LEU A 136 2.16 0.06 15.41
CA LEU A 136 2.22 -0.06 16.87
C LEU A 136 1.17 0.80 17.57
N GLN A 137 0.60 1.78 16.86
CA GLN A 137 -0.49 2.62 17.31
C GLN A 137 -1.24 3.18 16.10
N LEU A 138 -2.55 3.34 16.24
CA LEU A 138 -3.43 4.11 15.36
C LEU A 138 -4.51 4.70 16.25
N ASP A 139 -4.87 5.97 16.06
CA ASP A 139 -5.98 6.62 16.77
C ASP A 139 -6.79 7.48 15.79
N LEU A 140 -8.09 7.21 15.74
CA LEU A 140 -9.07 7.82 14.86
C LEU A 140 -10.25 8.32 15.71
N SER A 141 -10.38 9.64 15.88
CA SER A 141 -11.46 10.24 16.66
C SER A 141 -11.79 11.68 16.23
N GLY A 142 -13.01 12.12 16.50
CA GLY A 142 -13.48 13.46 16.14
C GLY A 142 -13.92 13.57 14.67
N GLY A 143 -13.71 14.75 14.05
CA GLY A 143 -14.24 15.03 12.71
C GLY A 143 -15.77 15.00 12.67
N THR A 144 -16.35 14.16 11.80
CA THR A 144 -17.80 13.91 11.76
C THR A 144 -18.26 12.70 12.55
N LEU A 145 -17.37 12.03 13.30
CA LEU A 145 -17.81 10.95 14.18
C LEU A 145 -18.75 11.47 15.28
N PRO A 146 -19.71 10.65 15.75
CA PRO A 146 -20.42 10.89 16.99
C PRO A 146 -19.44 11.21 18.13
N TYR A 147 -19.80 12.16 19.01
CA TYR A 147 -18.90 12.84 19.96
C TYR A 147 -18.02 11.95 20.87
N THR A 148 -18.33 10.66 21.00
CA THR A 148 -17.59 9.69 21.81
C THR A 148 -17.14 8.44 21.05
N LEU A 149 -17.44 8.34 19.75
CA LEU A 149 -17.02 7.22 18.92
C LEU A 149 -15.56 7.41 18.50
N ALA A 150 -14.72 6.42 18.79
CA ALA A 150 -13.32 6.38 18.41
C ALA A 150 -12.93 4.98 17.93
N PHE A 151 -11.88 4.91 17.11
CA PHE A 151 -11.27 3.67 16.63
C PHE A 151 -9.75 3.73 16.86
N ARG A 152 -9.13 2.58 17.11
CA ARG A 152 -7.68 2.48 17.33
C ARG A 152 -7.09 1.14 16.85
N GLU A 153 -5.77 1.04 16.87
CA GLU A 153 -5.01 -0.23 16.79
C GLU A 153 -5.22 -1.07 18.07
N SER A 154 -5.29 -2.40 17.96
CA SER A 154 -5.50 -3.30 19.10
C SER A 154 -4.20 -3.64 19.85
N PRO A 155 -4.02 -3.19 21.12
CA PRO A 155 -2.79 -3.44 21.88
C PRO A 155 -2.50 -4.92 22.20
N SER A 156 -3.36 -5.85 21.78
CA SER A 156 -3.24 -7.29 21.97
C SER A 156 -2.94 -8.09 20.69
N HIS A 157 -2.92 -7.46 19.52
CA HIS A 157 -2.76 -8.14 18.24
C HIS A 157 -1.86 -7.35 17.28
N ALA A 158 -0.64 -7.85 17.05
CA ALA A 158 0.35 -7.25 16.17
C ALA A 158 -0.22 -6.93 14.77
N SER A 159 -0.34 -5.64 14.46
CA SER A 159 -0.79 -5.14 13.15
C SER A 159 0.38 -5.12 12.15
N SER A 160 0.82 -6.32 11.77
CA SER A 160 2.01 -6.54 10.93
C SER A 160 1.82 -6.13 9.47
N GLY A 161 2.93 -5.90 8.79
CA GLY A 161 2.98 -5.45 7.41
C GLY A 161 4.36 -5.65 6.79
N VAL A 162 4.48 -5.20 5.53
CA VAL A 162 5.73 -5.24 4.77
C VAL A 162 5.84 -3.94 4.00
N THR A 163 7.04 -3.39 3.93
CA THR A 163 7.39 -2.34 2.96
C THR A 163 8.54 -2.80 2.08
N THR A 164 8.44 -2.59 0.77
CA THR A 164 9.58 -2.70 -0.15
C THR A 164 9.81 -1.39 -0.89
N ILE A 165 11.08 -1.01 -1.03
CA ILE A 165 11.50 0.24 -1.68
C ILE A 165 12.54 -0.07 -2.73
N ARG A 166 12.23 0.26 -3.97
CA ARG A 166 13.09 0.07 -5.13
C ARG A 166 13.51 1.41 -5.71
N ALA A 167 14.80 1.72 -5.64
CA ALA A 167 15.34 2.92 -6.26
C ALA A 167 15.19 2.85 -7.79
N VAL A 168 14.81 3.96 -8.41
CA VAL A 168 14.63 4.11 -9.86
C VAL A 168 15.19 5.47 -10.32
N PRO A 169 15.47 5.66 -11.62
CA PRO A 169 15.89 6.97 -12.12
C PRO A 169 14.86 8.07 -11.79
N GLY A 170 15.25 9.00 -10.91
CA GLY A 170 14.42 10.13 -10.48
C GLY A 170 13.60 9.95 -9.20
N GLY A 171 13.64 8.78 -8.54
CA GLY A 171 12.90 8.56 -7.30
C GLY A 171 12.87 7.10 -6.84
N PHE A 172 11.79 6.71 -6.19
CA PHE A 172 11.62 5.43 -5.53
C PHE A 172 10.24 4.85 -5.86
N MET A 173 10.20 3.57 -6.22
CA MET A 173 8.98 2.78 -6.31
C MET A 173 8.78 2.09 -4.97
N ILE A 174 7.65 2.32 -4.31
CA ILE A 174 7.38 1.85 -2.94
C ILE A 174 6.08 1.04 -2.93
N ASP A 175 6.14 -0.18 -2.43
CA ASP A 175 4.99 -1.03 -2.11
C ASP A 175 4.94 -1.23 -0.60
N SER A 176 3.78 -1.03 0.02
CA SER A 176 3.62 -1.10 1.48
C SER A 176 2.20 -1.47 1.86
N PHE A 177 2.04 -2.32 2.87
CA PHE A 177 0.73 -2.64 3.45
C PHE A 177 0.84 -3.00 4.93
N PHE A 178 -0.30 -2.95 5.63
CA PHE A 178 -0.50 -3.42 7.00
C PHE A 178 -1.82 -4.20 7.08
N ASP A 179 -1.82 -5.34 7.75
CA ASP A 179 -3.05 -6.01 8.19
C ASP A 179 -3.37 -5.53 9.60
N VAL A 180 -4.26 -4.52 9.72
CA VAL A 180 -4.48 -3.79 10.97
C VAL A 180 -5.60 -4.44 11.80
N PHE A 181 -5.29 -4.84 13.02
CA PHE A 181 -6.27 -5.21 14.03
C PHE A 181 -6.79 -3.95 14.70
N THR A 182 -8.08 -3.67 14.57
CA THR A 182 -8.68 -2.46 15.15
C THR A 182 -9.64 -2.74 16.29
N GLU A 183 -9.74 -1.78 17.19
CA GLU A 183 -10.74 -1.72 18.25
C GLU A 183 -11.59 -0.46 18.10
N MET A 184 -12.87 -0.54 18.47
CA MET A 184 -13.81 0.58 18.51
C MET A 184 -14.25 0.85 19.94
N SER A 185 -14.34 2.12 20.32
CA SER A 185 -14.93 2.56 21.58
C SER A 185 -16.12 3.48 21.33
N PRO A 186 -17.31 3.18 21.87
CA PRO A 186 -18.49 4.06 21.75
C PRO A 186 -18.49 5.19 22.79
N ASP A 187 -17.63 5.12 23.81
CA ASP A 187 -17.56 6.05 24.96
C ASP A 187 -16.15 6.64 25.20
N GLY A 188 -15.19 6.34 24.32
CA GLY A 188 -13.77 6.68 24.46
C GLY A 188 -13.02 5.97 25.60
N SER A 189 -13.65 4.99 26.27
CA SER A 189 -13.15 4.37 27.51
C SER A 189 -13.07 2.85 27.42
N ILE A 190 -14.16 2.18 27.00
CA ILE A 190 -14.22 0.73 26.80
C ILE A 190 -14.03 0.43 25.32
N TRP A 191 -13.11 -0.49 25.02
CA TRP A 191 -12.72 -0.84 23.65
C TRP A 191 -13.18 -2.25 23.30
N TYR A 192 -13.66 -2.42 22.07
CA TYR A 192 -14.21 -3.66 21.54
C TYR A 192 -13.48 -4.02 20.23
N PRO A 193 -12.91 -5.23 20.12
CA PRO A 193 -12.19 -5.63 18.91
C PRO A 193 -13.14 -5.77 17.70
N ALA A 194 -12.59 -5.49 16.53
CA ALA A 194 -13.19 -5.85 15.26
C ALA A 194 -13.34 -7.38 15.11
N GLY A 195 -14.30 -7.83 14.30
CA GLY A 195 -14.43 -9.24 13.93
C GLY A 195 -13.37 -9.76 12.94
N GLN A 196 -12.55 -8.87 12.37
CA GLN A 196 -11.64 -9.09 11.25
C GLN A 196 -10.65 -7.92 11.15
N THR A 197 -9.48 -8.16 10.54
CA THR A 197 -8.48 -7.14 10.18
C THR A 197 -8.95 -6.24 9.05
N GLU A 198 -8.35 -5.05 8.93
CA GLU A 198 -8.39 -4.21 7.72
C GLU A 198 -7.06 -4.36 6.96
N HIS A 199 -7.09 -4.71 5.67
CA HIS A 199 -5.91 -4.64 4.82
C HIS A 199 -5.70 -3.20 4.30
N LEU A 200 -4.76 -2.47 4.90
CA LEU A 200 -4.45 -1.09 4.58
C LEU A 200 -3.20 -1.01 3.70
N ALA A 201 -3.37 -0.80 2.40
CA ALA A 201 -2.29 -0.76 1.41
C ALA A 201 -1.98 0.67 0.92
N LEU A 202 -0.72 0.94 0.59
CA LEU A 202 -0.28 2.16 -0.07
C LEU A 202 -0.82 2.21 -1.51
N SER A 203 -1.33 3.37 -1.94
CA SER A 203 -2.01 3.52 -3.22
C SER A 203 -1.63 4.83 -3.91
N SER A 204 -1.56 4.78 -5.25
CA SER A 204 -1.50 5.96 -6.13
C SER A 204 -2.88 6.46 -6.57
N GLU A 205 -3.92 5.65 -6.34
CA GLU A 205 -5.32 5.97 -6.62
C GLU A 205 -6.07 6.21 -5.30
N HIS A 206 -6.81 7.30 -5.20
CA HIS A 206 -7.89 7.37 -4.20
C HIS A 206 -8.86 6.24 -4.49
N ALA A 207 -9.10 5.35 -3.53
CA ALA A 207 -10.33 4.55 -3.57
C ALA A 207 -11.49 5.53 -3.58
N THR A 208 -12.07 5.73 -4.75
CA THR A 208 -13.23 6.60 -4.88
C THR A 208 -14.36 5.85 -4.18
N PRO A 209 -14.86 6.30 -3.00
CA PRO A 209 -16.06 5.69 -2.44
C PRO A 209 -17.11 5.80 -3.54
N ALA A 210 -17.79 4.70 -3.85
CA ALA A 210 -18.57 4.55 -5.07
C ALA A 210 -19.78 5.49 -5.06
N ARG A 211 -19.52 6.77 -5.31
CA ARG A 211 -20.49 7.86 -5.32
C ARG A 211 -21.46 7.48 -6.40
N ALA A 212 -22.64 7.02 -5.99
CA ALA A 212 -23.68 6.58 -6.91
C ALA A 212 -24.03 7.77 -7.82
N LEU A 213 -23.41 7.78 -9.00
CA LEU A 213 -23.57 8.82 -9.99
C LEU A 213 -24.96 8.65 -10.60
N SER A 214 -25.97 9.19 -9.92
CA SER A 214 -27.32 9.36 -10.46
C SER A 214 -27.32 10.48 -11.50
N TRP A 215 -26.51 10.32 -12.54
CA TRP A 215 -26.64 11.07 -13.79
C TRP A 215 -27.96 10.66 -14.45
N GLY A 216 -29.03 11.31 -13.99
CA GLY A 216 -30.33 11.28 -14.63
C GLY A 216 -30.17 11.63 -16.10
N LYS A 217 -30.74 10.80 -16.96
CA LYS A 217 -30.59 10.83 -18.42
C LYS A 217 -30.89 12.23 -18.99
N ILE A 218 -29.86 13.01 -19.31
CA ILE A 218 -30.02 14.23 -20.11
C ILE A 218 -30.33 13.79 -21.55
N LYS A 219 -31.62 13.72 -21.89
CA LYS A 219 -32.08 13.64 -23.28
C LYS A 219 -32.14 15.05 -23.87
N THR A 220 -31.06 15.46 -24.56
CA THR A 220 -31.09 16.66 -25.38
C THR A 220 -31.97 16.44 -26.60
N LEU A 221 -33.17 17.01 -26.60
CA LEU A 221 -34.00 17.16 -27.80
C LEU A 221 -33.59 18.47 -28.48
N TYR A 222 -32.92 18.37 -29.63
CA TYR A 222 -32.79 19.50 -30.54
C TYR A 222 -34.12 19.73 -31.28
N ARG A 223 -34.52 21.00 -31.38
CA ARG A 223 -35.49 21.53 -32.34
C ARG A 223 -34.75 22.44 -33.31
#